data_AF-A0A2I0CX84-F1
#
_entry.id   AF-A0A2I0CX84-F1
#
_cell.length_a   1.000
_cell.length_b   1.000
_cell.length_c   1.000
_cell.angle_alpha   90.00
_cell.angle_beta   90.00
_cell.angle_gamma   90.00
#
_symmetry.space_group_name_H-M   'P 1'
#
loop_
_entity.id
_entity.type
_entity.pdbx_description
1 polymer ?
#
loop_
_entity_poly.entity_id
_entity_poly.type
_entity_poly.pdbx_seq_one_letter_code
_entity_poly.pdbx_strand_id
1 'polypeptide(L)'
;MTEDKRKAHLLKLFSSMSGKTKIVEPMKNIHGTLRDSDAIEREVALVMREIIEQGIFKTSLKPIQLAKLVTSFYAGKNDTEIARELGDEKLSKTVARARVRLKLFRDLDFRMPFDKERMEELIESGKTMKEVSEELGVSPSTLREYRHVIEEQEDPTIDPYIDRIRDVMEDRDLSEQMTRSATADSLGEAIDITEAELIDVT
;
A
#
# COMPACT_ATOMS: atom_id res chain seq x y z
N MET A 1 -38.50 5.53 41.81
CA MET A 1 -37.26 4.78 42.09
C MET A 1 -36.41 4.83 40.83
N THR A 2 -35.26 5.51 40.88
CA THR A 2 -34.40 5.76 39.72
C THR A 2 -33.70 4.48 39.23
N GLU A 3 -33.57 4.35 37.92
CA GLU A 3 -33.02 3.20 37.18
C GLU A 3 -31.64 2.76 37.68
N ASP A 4 -30.82 3.71 38.11
CA ASP A 4 -29.53 3.50 38.76
C ASP A 4 -29.60 2.64 40.02
N LYS A 5 -30.64 2.81 40.84
CA LYS A 5 -30.82 2.02 42.06
C LYS A 5 -31.17 0.57 41.74
N ARG A 6 -31.90 0.31 40.66
CA ARG A 6 -32.24 -1.05 40.21
C ARG A 6 -31.02 -1.76 39.66
N LYS A 7 -30.21 -1.06 38.84
CA LYS A 7 -28.95 -1.59 38.30
C LYS A 7 -27.96 -1.94 39.40
N ALA A 8 -27.80 -1.07 40.41
CA ALA A 8 -26.95 -1.33 41.56
C ALA A 8 -27.40 -2.54 42.39
N HIS A 9 -28.72 -2.75 42.53
CA HIS A 9 -29.26 -3.85 43.32
C HIS A 9 -29.11 -5.21 42.62
N LEU A 10 -29.34 -5.24 41.29
CA LEU A 10 -29.07 -6.41 40.44
C LEU A 10 -27.58 -6.78 40.44
N LEU A 11 -26.70 -5.78 40.40
CA LEU A 11 -25.25 -5.99 40.49
C LEU A 11 -24.84 -6.67 41.79
N LYS A 12 -25.44 -6.25 42.91
CA LYS A 12 -25.10 -6.77 44.24
C LYS A 12 -25.52 -8.23 44.40
N LEU A 13 -26.67 -8.60 43.82
CA LEU A 13 -27.16 -9.98 43.76
C LEU A 13 -26.28 -10.88 42.89
N PHE A 14 -25.77 -10.37 41.76
CA PHE A 14 -24.92 -11.15 40.86
C PHE A 14 -23.54 -11.45 41.47
N SER A 15 -22.96 -10.47 42.17
CA SER A 15 -21.70 -10.65 42.90
C SER A 15 -21.81 -11.61 44.09
N SER A 16 -22.96 -11.66 44.79
CA SER A 16 -23.12 -12.56 45.94
C SER A 16 -23.32 -14.03 45.55
N MET A 17 -23.74 -14.31 44.31
CA MET A 17 -23.91 -15.68 43.81
C MET A 17 -22.65 -16.26 43.14
N SER A 18 -21.84 -15.44 42.46
CA SER A 18 -20.80 -15.95 41.55
C SER A 18 -19.43 -16.19 42.22
N GLY A 19 -19.20 -15.69 43.45
CA GLY A 19 -17.94 -15.91 44.19
C GLY A 19 -16.66 -15.41 43.51
N LYS A 20 -16.78 -14.71 42.36
CA LYS A 20 -15.66 -14.20 41.56
C LYS A 20 -15.59 -12.69 41.71
N THR A 21 -14.56 -12.21 42.41
CA THR A 21 -14.31 -10.79 42.75
C THR A 21 -13.49 -10.04 41.70
N LYS A 22 -13.10 -10.68 40.60
CA LYS A 22 -12.37 -10.01 39.50
C LYS A 22 -13.25 -9.88 38.28
N ILE A 23 -13.73 -8.67 38.06
CA ILE A 23 -14.32 -8.22 36.81
C ILE A 23 -13.14 -8.06 35.84
N VAL A 24 -12.96 -9.02 34.94
CA VAL A 24 -12.16 -8.77 33.74
C VAL A 24 -13.00 -7.91 32.81
N GLU A 25 -12.42 -6.84 32.28
CA GLU A 25 -13.08 -6.01 31.28
C GLU A 25 -13.57 -6.91 30.15
N PRO A 26 -14.79 -6.70 29.63
CA PRO A 26 -15.25 -7.46 28.47
C PRO A 26 -14.22 -7.28 27.37
N MET A 27 -13.67 -8.38 26.86
CA MET A 27 -12.77 -8.36 25.71
C MET A 27 -13.41 -7.47 24.66
N LYS A 28 -12.70 -6.41 24.25
CA LYS A 28 -13.09 -5.60 23.12
C LYS A 28 -13.26 -6.58 21.98
N ASN A 29 -14.49 -6.75 21.48
CA ASN A 29 -14.74 -7.53 20.28
C ASN A 29 -13.97 -6.82 19.16
N ILE A 30 -12.73 -7.24 18.93
CA ILE A 30 -12.02 -7.01 17.68
C ILE A 30 -12.77 -7.85 16.64
N HIS A 31 -13.96 -7.38 16.26
CA HIS A 31 -14.47 -7.64 14.92
C HIS A 31 -13.30 -7.34 14.00
N GLY A 32 -12.94 -8.26 13.11
CA GLY A 32 -11.84 -8.06 12.16
C GLY A 32 -12.03 -6.70 11.52
N THR A 33 -11.31 -5.70 12.03
CA THR A 33 -11.52 -4.32 11.64
C THR A 33 -10.91 -4.23 10.27
N LEU A 34 -11.73 -3.94 9.28
CA LEU A 34 -11.26 -3.46 7.98
C LEU A 34 -10.07 -2.54 8.24
N ARG A 35 -8.90 -2.92 7.71
CA ARG A 35 -7.68 -2.16 7.95
C ARG A 35 -7.90 -0.76 7.41
N ASP A 36 -7.91 0.22 8.31
CA ASP A 36 -7.91 1.63 7.94
C ASP A 36 -6.67 1.91 7.08
N SER A 37 -6.75 2.80 6.09
CA SER A 37 -5.64 3.12 5.18
C SER A 37 -4.37 3.50 5.96
N ASP A 38 -4.56 4.20 7.09
CA ASP A 38 -3.51 4.56 8.03
C ASP A 38 -2.81 3.36 8.69
N ALA A 39 -3.52 2.25 8.92
CA ALA A 39 -2.95 1.04 9.49
C ALA A 39 -2.04 0.34 8.48
N ILE A 40 -2.47 0.27 7.22
CA ILE A 40 -1.69 -0.28 6.10
C ILE A 40 -0.40 0.53 5.89
N GLU A 41 -0.49 1.86 5.85
CA GLU A 41 0.70 2.72 5.73
C GLU A 41 1.69 2.50 6.86
N ARG A 42 1.21 2.31 8.11
CA ARG A 42 2.08 2.00 9.25
C ARG A 42 2.77 0.64 9.10
N GLU A 43 2.05 -0.38 8.65
CA GLU A 43 2.63 -1.71 8.42
C GLU A 43 3.70 -1.67 7.33
N VAL A 44 3.42 -1.04 6.18
CA VAL A 44 4.41 -0.85 5.11
C VAL A 44 5.61 -0.04 5.61
N ALA A 45 5.39 1.00 6.44
CA ALA A 45 6.48 1.80 7.00
C ALA A 45 7.40 1.00 7.95
N LEU A 46 6.88 -0.04 8.63
CA LEU A 46 7.69 -0.94 9.44
C LEU A 46 8.59 -1.81 8.57
N VAL A 47 8.05 -2.38 7.48
CA VAL A 47 8.84 -3.14 6.52
C VAL A 47 9.93 -2.24 5.91
N MET A 48 9.58 -1.02 5.47
CA MET A 48 10.56 -0.07 4.91
C MET A 48 11.66 0.31 5.89
N ARG A 49 11.34 0.44 7.18
CA ARG A 49 12.34 0.70 8.22
C ARG A 49 13.32 -0.47 8.32
N GLU A 50 12.82 -1.69 8.33
CA GLU A 50 13.63 -2.90 8.40
C GLU A 50 14.64 -2.97 7.24
N ILE A 51 14.19 -2.72 6.00
CA ILE A 51 15.06 -2.73 4.81
C ILE A 51 16.14 -1.64 4.88
N ILE A 52 15.78 -0.44 5.36
CA ILE A 52 16.73 0.68 5.53
C ILE A 52 17.76 0.35 6.61
N GLU A 53 17.34 -0.21 7.74
CA GLU A 53 18.22 -0.59 8.85
C GLU A 53 19.19 -1.72 8.47
N GLN A 54 18.74 -2.66 7.63
CA GLN A 54 19.58 -3.70 7.03
C GLN A 54 20.60 -3.14 6.02
N GLY A 55 20.46 -1.88 5.59
CA GLY A 55 21.36 -1.23 4.64
C GLY A 55 21.18 -1.66 3.18
N ILE A 56 20.16 -2.47 2.89
CA ILE A 56 19.80 -2.97 1.55
C ILE A 56 19.28 -1.79 0.70
N PHE A 57 18.47 -0.91 1.30
CA PHE A 57 17.85 0.20 0.61
C PHE A 57 18.41 1.55 1.08
N LYS A 58 18.86 2.37 0.13
CA LYS A 58 19.50 3.68 0.39
C LYS A 58 18.71 4.81 -0.26
N THR A 59 18.07 5.64 0.54
CA THR A 59 17.26 6.75 0.05
C THR A 59 17.34 7.96 0.99
N SER A 60 16.97 9.13 0.49
CA SER A 60 16.72 10.31 1.31
C SER A 60 15.29 10.35 1.90
N LEU A 61 14.39 9.49 1.42
CA LEU A 61 13.01 9.41 1.88
C LEU A 61 12.91 8.66 3.21
N LYS A 62 12.11 9.19 4.13
CA LYS A 62 11.83 8.52 5.42
C LYS A 62 10.94 7.28 5.20
N PRO A 63 10.95 6.28 6.09
CA PRO A 63 10.10 5.08 5.96
C PRO A 63 8.61 5.38 5.75
N ILE A 64 8.08 6.41 6.42
CA ILE A 64 6.69 6.86 6.28
C ILE A 64 6.42 7.43 4.87
N GLN A 65 7.40 8.15 4.30
CA GLN A 65 7.29 8.67 2.93
C GLN A 65 7.37 7.54 1.89
N LEU A 66 8.17 6.50 2.16
CA LEU A 66 8.20 5.30 1.32
C LEU A 66 6.88 4.53 1.39
N ALA A 67 6.28 4.40 2.57
CA ALA A 67 4.96 3.78 2.70
C ALA A 67 3.90 4.53 1.90
N LYS A 68 3.88 5.86 1.99
CA LYS A 68 2.98 6.69 1.20
C LYS A 68 3.24 6.60 -0.31
N LEU A 69 4.50 6.46 -0.73
CA LEU A 69 4.85 6.21 -2.13
C LEU A 69 4.25 4.89 -2.61
N VAL A 70 4.38 3.81 -1.83
CA VAL A 70 3.80 2.50 -2.15
C VAL A 70 2.28 2.61 -2.25
N THR A 71 1.60 3.13 -1.22
CA THR A 71 0.13 3.19 -1.22
C THR A 71 -0.42 4.03 -2.36
N SER A 72 0.19 5.18 -2.65
CA SER A 72 -0.19 6.02 -3.78
C SER A 72 0.14 5.40 -5.14
N PHE A 73 1.20 4.59 -5.25
CA PHE A 73 1.50 3.83 -6.46
C PHE A 73 0.42 2.78 -6.76
N TYR A 74 0.02 1.99 -5.75
CA TYR A 74 -1.08 1.03 -5.88
C TYR A 74 -2.43 1.72 -6.16
N ALA A 75 -2.60 2.97 -5.73
CA ALA A 75 -3.75 3.79 -6.10
C ALA A 75 -3.68 4.34 -7.55
N GLY A 76 -2.66 3.99 -8.33
CA GLY A 76 -2.51 4.37 -9.73
C GLY A 76 -1.97 5.79 -9.97
N LYS A 77 -1.48 6.48 -8.94
CA LYS A 77 -0.95 7.85 -9.08
C LYS A 77 0.40 7.87 -9.77
N ASN A 78 0.68 8.96 -10.49
CA ASN A 78 1.96 9.17 -11.17
C ASN A 78 3.05 9.72 -10.22
N ASP A 79 4.31 9.72 -10.66
CA ASP A 79 5.45 10.06 -9.78
C ASP A 79 5.45 11.54 -9.35
N THR A 80 4.85 12.42 -10.15
CA THR A 80 4.70 13.86 -9.84
C THR A 80 3.59 14.09 -8.81
N GLU A 81 2.48 13.37 -8.93
CA GLU A 81 1.38 13.37 -7.96
C GLU A 81 1.85 12.82 -6.61
N ILE A 82 2.56 11.69 -6.63
CA ILE A 82 3.15 11.11 -5.42
C ILE A 82 4.11 12.12 -4.77
N ALA A 83 4.99 12.76 -5.53
CA ALA A 83 5.90 13.77 -5.00
C ALA A 83 5.17 14.97 -4.36
N ARG A 84 4.10 15.44 -5.01
CA ARG A 84 3.23 16.50 -4.47
C ARG A 84 2.58 16.08 -3.16
N GLU A 85 2.14 14.84 -3.04
CA GLU A 85 1.56 14.29 -1.81
C GLU A 85 2.58 14.11 -0.68
N LEU A 86 3.85 13.90 -1.03
CA LEU A 86 4.97 13.91 -0.09
C LEU A 86 5.35 15.33 0.36
N GLY A 87 4.78 16.37 -0.27
CA GLY A 87 4.94 17.78 0.08
C GLY A 87 5.95 18.54 -0.77
N ASP A 88 6.61 17.91 -1.74
CA ASP A 88 7.56 18.58 -2.63
C ASP A 88 7.61 17.92 -4.02
N GLU A 89 7.14 18.65 -5.02
CA GLU A 89 7.12 18.22 -6.43
C GLU A 89 8.54 17.96 -6.98
N LYS A 90 9.56 18.63 -6.42
CA LYS A 90 10.96 18.42 -6.82
C LYS A 90 11.47 17.02 -6.46
N LEU A 91 10.77 16.30 -5.58
CA LEU A 91 11.10 14.92 -5.23
C LEU A 91 10.70 13.92 -6.31
N SER A 92 10.04 14.33 -7.40
CA SER A 92 9.58 13.41 -8.45
C SER A 92 10.69 12.48 -8.98
N LYS A 93 11.92 12.99 -9.17
CA LYS A 93 13.07 12.14 -9.57
C LYS A 93 13.48 11.15 -8.48
N THR A 94 13.44 11.57 -7.21
CA THR A 94 13.73 10.71 -6.06
C THR A 94 12.66 9.63 -5.89
N VAL A 95 11.40 9.98 -6.12
CA VAL A 95 10.26 9.06 -6.12
C VAL A 95 10.41 8.02 -7.23
N ALA A 96 10.67 8.44 -8.47
CA ALA A 96 10.89 7.53 -9.59
C ALA A 96 12.04 6.55 -9.31
N ARG A 97 13.17 7.05 -8.78
CA ARG A 97 14.29 6.19 -8.40
C ARG A 97 13.93 5.23 -7.26
N ALA A 98 13.28 5.71 -6.21
CA ALA A 98 12.86 4.87 -5.09
C ALA A 98 11.88 3.78 -5.54
N ARG A 99 10.95 4.11 -6.45
CA ARG A 99 9.97 3.21 -7.04
C ARG A 99 10.63 2.06 -7.81
N VAL A 100 11.57 2.36 -8.70
CA VAL A 100 12.36 1.36 -9.45
C VAL A 100 13.10 0.42 -8.49
N ARG A 101 13.74 0.96 -7.46
CA ARG A 101 14.45 0.18 -6.44
C ARG A 101 13.55 -0.65 -5.52
N LEU A 102 12.28 -0.28 -5.41
CA LEU A 102 11.25 -1.08 -4.72
C LEU A 102 10.59 -2.08 -5.67
N LYS A 103 11.12 -2.25 -6.89
CA LYS A 103 10.55 -3.08 -7.96
C LYS A 103 9.10 -2.75 -8.33
N LEU A 104 8.67 -1.52 -8.08
CA LEU A 104 7.33 -1.04 -8.40
C LEU A 104 7.29 -0.52 -9.85
N PHE A 105 7.50 -1.42 -10.81
CA PHE A 105 7.62 -1.06 -12.21
C PHE A 105 6.27 -0.71 -12.86
N ARG A 106 6.32 0.17 -13.87
CA ARG A 106 5.24 0.41 -14.83
C ARG A 106 5.70 -0.03 -16.22
N ASP A 107 4.76 -0.25 -17.12
CA ASP A 107 5.07 -0.60 -18.52
C ASP A 107 6.01 0.42 -19.19
N LEU A 108 5.91 1.69 -18.81
CA LEU A 108 6.75 2.76 -19.35
C LEU A 108 8.24 2.58 -19.00
N ASP A 109 8.56 1.95 -17.87
CA ASP A 109 9.96 1.74 -17.46
C ASP A 109 10.68 0.73 -18.34
N PHE A 110 9.93 -0.13 -19.03
CA PHE A 110 10.45 -1.13 -19.95
C PHE A 110 10.39 -0.68 -21.42
N ARG A 111 9.93 0.56 -21.70
CA ARG A 111 9.94 1.12 -23.06
C ARG A 111 11.32 1.66 -23.43
N MET A 112 12.31 0.77 -23.43
CA MET A 112 13.66 1.08 -23.90
C MET A 112 13.64 1.37 -25.40
N PRO A 113 14.38 2.39 -25.88
CA PRO A 113 14.51 2.68 -27.31
C PRO A 113 15.52 1.74 -28.01
N PHE A 114 16.02 0.73 -27.30
CA PHE A 114 17.01 -0.24 -27.76
C PHE A 114 16.63 -1.64 -27.28
N ASP A 115 17.28 -2.64 -27.86
CA ASP A 115 17.11 -4.03 -27.48
C ASP A 115 17.85 -4.36 -26.18
N LYS A 116 17.12 -4.93 -25.21
CA LYS A 116 17.65 -5.33 -23.90
C LYS A 116 18.74 -6.39 -24.05
N GLU A 117 18.51 -7.40 -24.88
CA GLU A 117 19.45 -8.51 -25.08
C GLU A 117 20.77 -7.97 -25.66
N ARG A 118 20.66 -7.03 -26.61
CA ARG A 118 21.84 -6.39 -27.18
C ARG A 118 22.62 -5.58 -26.16
N MET A 119 21.95 -4.90 -25.24
CA MET A 119 22.61 -4.16 -24.16
C MET A 119 23.38 -5.11 -23.22
N GLU A 120 22.78 -6.22 -22.84
CA GLU A 120 23.39 -7.23 -21.97
C GLU A 120 24.64 -7.83 -22.62
N GLU A 121 24.56 -8.26 -23.89
CA GLU A 121 25.71 -8.76 -24.65
C GLU A 121 26.87 -7.75 -24.67
N LEU A 122 26.56 -6.47 -24.87
CA LEU A 122 27.58 -5.42 -24.93
C LEU A 122 28.23 -5.18 -23.57
N ILE A 123 27.47 -5.27 -22.48
CA ILE A 123 28.00 -5.15 -21.12
C ILE A 123 28.88 -6.37 -20.78
N GLU A 124 28.42 -7.58 -21.12
CA GLU A 124 29.17 -8.83 -20.92
C GLU A 124 30.47 -8.86 -21.73
N SER A 125 30.47 -8.24 -22.92
CA SER A 125 31.68 -8.10 -23.75
C SER A 125 32.76 -7.19 -23.14
N GLY A 126 32.49 -6.55 -21.99
CA GLY A 126 33.43 -5.70 -21.27
C GLY A 126 33.59 -4.29 -21.86
N LYS A 127 32.70 -3.90 -22.79
CA LYS A 127 32.70 -2.54 -23.37
C LYS A 127 32.40 -1.49 -22.32
N THR A 128 33.01 -0.33 -22.48
CA THR A 128 32.74 0.82 -21.63
C THR A 128 31.34 1.35 -21.89
N MET A 129 30.72 1.99 -20.89
CA MET A 129 29.38 2.60 -21.04
C MET A 129 29.29 3.58 -22.20
N LYS A 130 30.41 4.21 -22.58
CA LYS A 130 30.47 5.11 -23.73
C LYS A 130 30.32 4.34 -25.04
N GLU A 131 31.09 3.26 -25.21
CA GLU A 131 31.01 2.41 -26.41
C GLU A 131 29.65 1.76 -26.54
N VAL A 132 29.09 1.24 -25.44
CA VAL A 132 27.73 0.68 -25.41
C VAL A 132 26.71 1.74 -25.85
N SER A 133 26.83 2.98 -25.36
CA SER A 133 25.92 4.07 -25.73
C SER A 133 26.01 4.46 -27.21
N GLU A 134 27.23 4.48 -27.78
CA GLU A 134 27.46 4.77 -29.19
C GLU A 134 26.89 3.67 -30.09
N GLU A 135 27.04 2.41 -29.69
CA GLU A 135 26.55 1.26 -30.46
C GLU A 135 25.02 1.10 -30.41
N LEU A 136 24.41 1.40 -29.26
CA LEU A 136 22.95 1.41 -29.11
C LEU A 136 22.29 2.71 -29.59
N GLY A 137 23.08 3.72 -29.95
CA GLY A 137 22.57 5.01 -30.44
C GLY A 137 21.82 5.83 -29.38
N VAL A 138 22.14 5.66 -28.10
CA VAL A 138 21.48 6.35 -26.98
C VAL A 138 22.44 7.16 -26.14
N SER A 139 21.91 8.10 -25.35
CA SER A 139 22.74 8.87 -24.43
C SER A 139 23.27 7.99 -23.28
N PRO A 140 24.50 8.21 -22.78
CA PRO A 140 25.02 7.52 -21.60
C PRO A 140 24.15 7.68 -20.34
N SER A 141 23.42 8.79 -20.23
CA SER A 141 22.46 9.03 -19.15
C SER A 141 21.26 8.08 -19.22
N THR A 142 20.68 7.93 -20.41
CA THR A 142 19.55 7.04 -20.68
C THR A 142 19.95 5.58 -20.45
N LEU A 143 21.13 5.19 -20.95
CA LEU A 143 21.66 3.86 -20.74
C LEU A 143 21.81 3.53 -19.24
N ARG A 144 22.30 4.47 -18.44
CA ARG A 144 22.46 4.29 -16.99
C ARG A 144 21.13 4.13 -16.27
N GLU A 145 20.11 4.87 -16.68
CA GLU A 145 18.77 4.79 -16.09
C GLU A 145 18.16 3.42 -16.32
N TYR A 146 18.13 2.94 -17.56
CA TYR A 146 17.63 1.60 -17.88
C TYR A 146 18.49 0.48 -17.31
N ARG A 147 19.80 0.67 -17.23
CA ARG A 147 20.68 -0.27 -16.53
C ARG A 147 20.23 -0.48 -15.09
N HIS A 148 19.93 0.60 -14.36
CA HIS A 148 19.44 0.48 -12.99
C HIS A 148 18.09 -0.22 -12.90
N VAL A 149 17.21 -0.05 -13.90
CA VAL A 149 15.92 -0.77 -13.97
C VAL A 149 16.16 -2.27 -14.12
N ILE A 150 17.08 -2.68 -15.00
CA ILE A 150 17.41 -4.10 -15.23
C ILE A 150 18.09 -4.71 -14.00
N GLU A 151 19.10 -4.02 -13.45
CA GLU A 151 19.82 -4.49 -12.25
C GLU A 151 18.86 -4.69 -11.06
N GLU A 152 17.96 -3.73 -10.81
CA GLU A 152 16.98 -3.85 -9.73
C GLU A 152 15.88 -4.88 -10.06
N GLN A 153 15.58 -5.16 -11.33
CA GLN A 153 14.67 -6.25 -11.69
C GLN A 153 15.26 -7.61 -11.28
N GLU A 154 16.55 -7.82 -11.52
CA GLU A 154 17.23 -9.10 -11.30
C GLU A 154 17.69 -9.33 -9.87
N ASP A 155 17.88 -8.28 -9.06
CA ASP A 155 18.36 -8.39 -7.68
C ASP A 155 17.30 -9.02 -6.75
N PRO A 156 17.47 -10.27 -6.28
CA PRO A 156 16.47 -10.93 -5.44
C PRO A 156 16.47 -10.44 -3.98
N THR A 157 17.41 -9.58 -3.59
CA THR A 157 17.65 -9.23 -2.18
C THR A 157 16.44 -8.57 -1.52
N ILE A 158 15.68 -7.77 -2.28
CA ILE A 158 14.52 -7.05 -1.77
C ILE A 158 13.20 -7.83 -1.90
N ASP A 159 13.19 -8.92 -2.69
CA ASP A 159 11.97 -9.67 -3.02
C ASP A 159 11.15 -10.12 -1.79
N PRO A 160 11.76 -10.68 -0.72
CA PRO A 160 10.99 -11.11 0.46
C PRO A 160 10.23 -9.96 1.13
N TYR A 161 10.78 -8.75 1.04
CA TYR A 161 10.15 -7.56 1.59
C TYR A 161 9.06 -7.00 0.68
N ILE A 162 9.28 -7.04 -0.64
CA ILE A 162 8.27 -6.64 -1.63
C ILE A 162 7.08 -7.58 -1.59
N ASP A 163 7.30 -8.89 -1.48
CA ASP A 163 6.25 -9.88 -1.31
C ASP A 163 5.42 -9.60 -0.05
N ARG A 164 6.07 -9.35 1.09
CA ARG A 164 5.38 -8.96 2.32
C ARG A 164 4.57 -7.67 2.17
N ILE A 165 5.09 -6.69 1.45
CA ILE A 165 4.35 -5.44 1.16
C ILE A 165 3.15 -5.75 0.26
N ARG A 166 3.32 -6.58 -0.78
CA ARG A 166 2.23 -7.00 -1.66
C ARG A 166 1.13 -7.69 -0.87
N ASP A 167 1.46 -8.62 0.03
CA ASP A 167 0.48 -9.31 0.87
C ASP A 167 -0.35 -8.31 1.72
N VAL A 168 0.31 -7.31 2.31
CA VAL A 168 -0.36 -6.24 3.08
C VAL A 168 -1.27 -5.38 2.19
N MET A 169 -0.90 -5.17 0.93
CA MET A 169 -1.69 -4.39 -0.03
C MET A 169 -2.85 -5.19 -0.65
N GLU A 170 -2.71 -6.50 -0.86
CA GLU A 170 -3.79 -7.37 -1.32
C GLU A 170 -4.92 -7.46 -0.26
N ASP A 171 -4.55 -7.54 1.02
CA ASP A 171 -5.49 -7.47 2.14
C ASP A 171 -6.29 -6.14 2.16
N ARG A 172 -5.64 -5.04 1.75
CA ARG A 172 -6.29 -3.73 1.61
C ARG A 172 -7.32 -3.76 0.47
N ASP A 173 -6.91 -4.18 -0.73
CA ASP A 173 -7.78 -4.16 -1.91
C ASP A 173 -9.02 -5.04 -1.70
N LEU A 174 -8.85 -6.19 -1.04
CA LEU A 174 -9.97 -7.06 -0.63
C LEU A 174 -10.91 -6.36 0.38
N SER A 175 -10.34 -5.67 1.37
CA SER A 175 -11.12 -4.91 2.37
C SER A 175 -11.89 -3.74 1.74
N GLU A 176 -11.29 -3.00 0.81
CA GLU A 176 -11.94 -1.89 0.09
C GLU A 176 -13.06 -2.38 -0.84
N GLN A 177 -12.89 -3.52 -1.51
CA GLN A 177 -13.94 -4.14 -2.33
C GLN A 177 -15.13 -4.62 -1.48
N MET A 178 -14.88 -5.25 -0.33
CA MET A 178 -15.94 -5.63 0.61
C MET A 178 -16.68 -4.42 1.18
N THR A 179 -15.97 -3.30 1.43
CA THR A 179 -16.62 -2.04 1.85
C THR A 179 -17.54 -1.52 0.76
N ARG A 180 -17.05 -1.42 -0.49
CA ARG A 180 -17.82 -0.88 -1.61
C ARG A 180 -19.07 -1.71 -1.88
N SER A 181 -18.97 -3.04 -1.87
CA SER A 181 -20.12 -3.94 -2.03
C SER A 181 -21.15 -3.80 -0.90
N ALA A 182 -20.72 -3.77 0.37
CA ALA A 182 -21.62 -3.56 1.51
C ALA A 182 -22.34 -2.19 1.49
N THR A 183 -21.69 -1.13 1.00
CA THR A 183 -22.32 0.19 0.82
C THR A 183 -23.23 0.27 -0.40
N ALA A 184 -22.97 -0.52 -1.44
CA ALA A 184 -23.76 -0.52 -2.68
C ALA A 184 -25.07 -1.31 -2.52
N ASP A 185 -25.05 -2.45 -1.81
CA ASP A 185 -26.24 -3.30 -1.67
C ASP A 185 -27.19 -2.84 -0.54
N SER A 186 -26.72 -2.08 0.46
CA SER A 186 -27.57 -1.69 1.60
C SER A 186 -28.41 -0.42 1.40
N LEU A 187 -28.22 0.33 0.31
CA LEU A 187 -29.01 1.55 0.02
C LEU A 187 -29.96 1.42 -1.19
N GLY A 188 -29.78 0.43 -2.06
CA GLY A 188 -30.58 0.29 -3.29
C GLY A 188 -31.94 -0.38 -3.09
N GLU A 189 -32.05 -1.32 -2.13
CA GLU A 189 -33.23 -2.20 -2.04
C GLU A 189 -34.35 -1.68 -1.12
N ALA A 190 -34.09 -0.62 -0.33
CA ALA A 190 -35.04 -0.11 0.66
C ALA A 190 -35.95 1.02 0.16
N ILE A 191 -35.68 1.61 -1.01
CA ILE A 191 -36.43 2.78 -1.53
C ILE A 191 -37.57 2.35 -2.48
N ASP A 192 -37.52 1.13 -3.04
CA ASP A 192 -38.45 0.72 -4.11
C ASP A 192 -39.82 0.19 -3.62
N ILE A 193 -40.06 0.12 -2.30
CA ILE A 193 -41.32 -0.44 -1.76
C ILE A 193 -42.32 0.66 -1.38
N THR A 194 -41.90 1.91 -1.20
CA THR A 194 -42.81 3.00 -0.78
C THR A 194 -43.49 3.74 -1.93
N GLU A 195 -43.09 3.53 -3.19
CA GLU A 195 -43.66 4.23 -4.35
C GLU A 195 -44.84 3.50 -5.02
N ALA A 196 -45.02 2.20 -4.73
CA ALA A 196 -46.08 1.40 -5.34
C ALA A 196 -47.47 1.53 -4.67
N GLU A 197 -47.60 2.21 -3.53
CA GLU A 197 -48.86 2.28 -2.76
C GLU A 197 -49.59 3.64 -2.83
N LEU A 198 -49.10 4.60 -3.64
CA LEU A 198 -49.68 5.96 -3.73
C LEU A 198 -50.36 6.28 -5.07
N ILE A 199 -50.51 5.30 -5.95
CA ILE A 199 -51.20 5.45 -7.24
C ILE A 199 -52.36 4.44 -7.31
N ASP A 200 -53.35 4.58 -6.43
CA ASP A 200 -54.75 4.26 -6.80
C ASP A 200 -55.75 4.88 -5.80
N VAL A 201 -55.88 6.20 -5.82
CA VAL A 201 -57.11 6.87 -5.35
C VAL A 201 -57.41 8.04 -6.28
N THR A 202 -58.16 7.76 -7.35
CA THR A 202 -58.96 8.75 -8.07
C THR A 202 -60.33 8.18 -8.39
#